data_AF-A0A845XH49-F1
#
_entry.id   AF-A0A845XH49-F1
#
_cell.length_a   1.000
_cell.length_b   1.000
_cell.length_c   1.000
_cell.angle_alpha   90.00
_cell.angle_beta   90.00
_cell.angle_gamma   90.00
#
_symmetry.space_group_name_H-M   'P 1'
#
loop_
_entity.id
_entity.type
_entity.pdbx_description
1 polymer ?
#
loop_
_entity_poly.entity_id
_entity_poly.type
_entity_poly.pdbx_seq_one_letter_code
_entity_poly.pdbx_strand_id
1 'polypeptide(L)' 'MEKGREWLLEVLRLRFEDVPSELVETINQIKEDSILTMLHRQAITIASVEEFMVVVNQQLASGEQSS' A
#
# COMPACT_ATOMS: atom_id res chain seq x y z
N MET A 1 12.04 9.43 5.88
CA MET A 1 10.69 9.10 5.33
C MET A 1 10.67 7.65 4.81
N GLU A 2 11.28 6.69 5.55
CA GLU A 2 11.40 5.29 5.09
C GLU A 2 10.57 4.31 5.94
N LYS A 3 10.41 4.58 7.24
CA LYS A 3 9.74 3.68 8.19
C LYS A 3 8.32 3.28 7.79
N GLY A 4 7.50 4.22 7.31
CA GLY A 4 6.11 3.94 6.94
C GLY A 4 5.99 2.92 5.81
N ARG A 5 6.93 2.95 4.86
CA ARG A 5 6.97 2.01 3.74
C ARG A 5 7.48 0.63 4.18
N GLU A 6 8.57 0.63 4.95
CA GLU A 6 9.15 -0.61 5.46
C GLU A 6 8.14 -1.41 6.27
N TRP A 7 7.39 -0.74 7.15
CA TRP A 7 6.34 -1.36 7.96
C TRP A 7 5.17 -1.87 7.11
N LEU A 8 4.74 -1.11 6.10
CA LEU A 8 3.71 -1.57 5.18
C LEU A 8 4.14 -2.86 4.46
N LEU A 9 5.35 -2.89 3.89
CA LEU A 9 5.85 -4.08 3.20
C LEU A 9 6.08 -5.26 4.14
N GLU A 10 6.46 -5.01 5.40
CA GLU A 10 6.56 -6.05 6.42
C GLU A 10 5.19 -6.66 6.74
N VAL A 11 4.17 -5.84 7.01
CA VAL A 11 2.81 -6.33 7.28
C VAL A 11 2.25 -7.13 6.11
N LEU A 12 2.46 -6.66 4.87
CA LEU A 12 2.01 -7.39 3.68
C LEU A 12 2.67 -8.77 3.58
N ARG A 13 3.98 -8.88 3.81
CA ARG A 13 4.70 -10.16 3.80
C ARG A 13 4.34 -11.08 4.97
N LEU A 14 3.88 -10.53 6.09
CA LEU A 14 3.43 -11.31 7.24
C LEU A 14 2.00 -11.84 7.05
N ARG A 15 1.14 -11.09 6.35
CA ARG A 15 -0.25 -11.51 6.09
C ARG A 15 -0.40 -12.37 4.86
N PHE A 16 0.33 -12.04 3.80
CA PHE A 16 0.19 -12.64 2.50
C PHE A 16 1.47 -13.42 2.21
N GLU A 17 1.31 -14.71 1.92
CA GLU A 17 2.43 -15.60 1.61
C GLU A 17 3.19 -15.15 0.35
N ASP A 18 2.46 -14.61 -0.63
CA ASP A 18 2.99 -14.00 -1.84
C ASP A 18 2.54 -12.55 -1.96
N VAL A 19 3.50 -11.64 -2.11
CA VAL A 19 3.25 -10.22 -2.36
C VAL A 19 3.72 -9.91 -3.77
N PRO A 20 2.83 -9.52 -4.70
CA PRO A 20 3.20 -9.24 -6.09
C PRO A 20 4.28 -8.16 -6.18
N SER A 21 5.27 -8.38 -7.04
CA SER A 21 6.35 -7.40 -7.25
C SER A 21 5.82 -6.04 -7.72
N GLU A 22 4.78 -6.04 -8.56
CA GLU A 22 4.10 -4.82 -9.03
C GLU A 22 3.53 -3.98 -7.87
N LEU A 23 2.98 -4.63 -6.84
CA LEU A 23 2.48 -3.96 -5.65
C LEU A 23 3.62 -3.32 -4.85
N VAL A 24 4.74 -4.03 -4.71
CA VAL A 24 5.94 -3.50 -4.03
C VAL A 24 6.49 -2.28 -4.77
N GLU A 25 6.58 -2.35 -6.10
CA GLU A 25 7.02 -1.23 -6.94
C GLU A 25 6.09 -0.03 -6.80
N THR A 26 4.78 -0.27 -6.82
CA THR A 26 3.76 0.78 -6.65
C THR A 26 3.90 1.47 -5.29
N ILE A 27 4.03 0.70 -4.20
CA ILE A 27 4.23 1.23 -2.84
C ILE A 27 5.54 2.03 -2.73
N ASN A 28 6.60 1.60 -3.43
CA ASN A 28 7.87 2.31 -3.48
C ASN A 28 7.77 3.70 -4.12
N GLN A 29 6.83 3.91 -5.05
CA GLN A 29 6.61 5.22 -5.70
C GLN A 29 5.79 6.21 -4.86
N ILE A 30 5.09 5.75 -3.81
CA ILE A 30 4.26 6.61 -2.96
C ILE A 30 5.15 7.55 -2.13
N LYS A 31 5.05 8.86 -2.36
CA LYS A 31 5.84 9.87 -1.62
C LYS A 31 5.14 10.41 -0.39
N GLU A 32 3.82 10.33 -0.36
CA GLU A 32 3.00 10.87 0.73
C GLU A 32 2.93 9.90 1.91
N ASP A 33 3.49 10.33 3.05
CA ASP A 33 3.52 9.56 4.29
C ASP A 33 2.10 9.28 4.84
N SER A 34 1.16 10.20 4.61
CA SER A 34 -0.25 10.03 4.99
C SER A 34 -0.90 8.85 4.24
N ILE A 35 -0.60 8.70 2.94
CA ILE A 35 -1.08 7.56 2.14
C ILE A 35 -0.45 6.27 2.66
N LEU A 36 0.87 6.24 2.89
CA LEU A 36 1.56 5.07 3.45
C LEU A 36 0.99 4.64 4.81
N THR A 37 0.71 5.59 5.69
CA THR A 37 0.12 5.33 7.01
C THR A 37 -1.29 4.74 6.91
N MET A 38 -2.11 5.26 6.01
CA MET A 38 -3.45 4.73 5.77
C MET A 38 -3.40 3.33 5.15
N LEU A 39 -2.55 3.12 4.14
CA LEU A 39 -2.35 1.81 3.52
C LEU A 39 -1.84 0.77 4.52
N HIS A 40 -0.93 1.15 5.43
CA HIS A 40 -0.46 0.27 6.50
C HIS A 40 -1.60 -0.21 7.39
N ARG A 41 -2.55 0.67 7.75
CA ARG A 41 -3.74 0.28 8.52
C ARG A 41 -4.66 -0.64 7.73
N GLN A 42 -4.85 -0.38 6.43
CA GLN A 42 -5.68 -1.21 5.56
C GLN A 42 -5.10 -2.61 5.35
N ALA A 43 -3.78 -2.71 5.18
CA ALA A 43 -3.07 -3.98 5.11
C ALA A 43 -3.28 -4.83 6.38
N ILE A 44 -3.73 -4.23 7.49
CA ILE A 44 -4.06 -4.95 8.72
C ILE A 44 -5.43 -5.62 8.67
N THR A 45 -6.36 -5.12 7.88
CA THR A 45 -7.77 -5.57 7.97
C THR A 45 -8.27 -6.22 6.69
N ILE A 46 -7.57 -6.02 5.58
CA ILE A 46 -7.99 -6.49 4.27
C ILE A 46 -7.83 -8.01 4.14
N ALA A 47 -8.78 -8.64 3.43
CA ALA A 47 -8.88 -10.10 3.37
C ALA A 47 -7.87 -10.74 2.40
N SER A 48 -7.42 -10.00 1.39
CA SER A 48 -6.54 -10.51 0.34
C SER A 48 -5.63 -9.42 -0.24
N VAL A 49 -4.54 -9.87 -0.88
CA VAL A 49 -3.61 -8.99 -1.59
C VAL A 49 -4.24 -8.36 -2.83
N GLU A 50 -5.16 -9.07 -3.50
CA GLU A 50 -5.90 -8.57 -4.67
C GLU A 50 -6.79 -7.38 -4.30
N GLU A 51 -7.56 -7.49 -3.22
CA GLU A 51 -8.35 -6.36 -2.71
C GLU A 51 -7.45 -5.19 -2.28
N PHE A 52 -6.29 -5.50 -1.70
CA PHE A 52 -5.34 -4.46 -1.32
C PHE A 52 -4.79 -3.69 -2.52
N MET A 53 -4.47 -4.36 -3.62
CA MET A 53 -4.06 -3.69 -4.86
C MET A 53 -5.14 -2.75 -5.39
N VAL A 54 -6.42 -3.13 -5.32
CA VAL A 54 -7.54 -2.26 -5.71
C VAL A 54 -7.56 -0.98 -4.87
N VAL A 55 -7.39 -1.10 -3.54
CA VAL A 55 -7.33 0.05 -2.64
C VAL A 55 -6.14 0.95 -2.98
N VAL A 56 -4.94 0.39 -3.18
CA VAL A 56 -3.75 1.19 -3.54
C VAL A 56 -4.00 2.00 -4.81
N ASN A 57 -4.53 1.34 -5.86
CA ASN A 57 -4.82 2.00 -7.13
C ASN A 57 -5.88 3.10 -7.00
N GLN A 58 -6.92 2.90 -6.20
CA GLN A 58 -7.94 3.93 -5.94
C GLN A 58 -7.36 5.16 -5.24
N GLN A 59 -6.44 4.97 -4.29
CA GLN A 59 -5.84 6.07 -3.54
C GLN A 59 -4.91 6.90 -4.42
N LEU A 60 -4.15 6.23 -5.29
CA LEU A 60 -3.31 6.90 -6.27
C LEU A 60 -4.13 7.66 -7.30
N ALA A 61 -5.22 7.07 -7.81
CA ALA A 61 -6.12 7.73 -8.75
C ALA A 61 -6.85 8.93 -8.13
N SER A 62 -7.24 8.84 -6.84
CA SER A 62 -7.92 9.93 -6.13
C SER A 62 -7.00 11.11 -5.83
N GLY A 63 -5.68 10.88 -5.70
CA GLY A 63 -4.67 11.93 -5.52
C GLY A 63 -4.46 12.80 -6.76
N GLU A 64 -4.75 12.29 -7.96
CA GLU A 64 -4.60 13.04 -9.22
C GLU A 64 -5.81 13.89 -9.61
N GLN A 65 -6.97 13.75 -8.94
CA GLN A 65 -8.20 14.50 -9.28
C GLN A 65 -8.38 15.80 -8.49
N SER A 66 -7.41 16.19 -7.66
CA SER A 66 -7.38 17.49 -7.00
C SER A 66 -6.37 18.42 -7.70
N SER A 67 -6.68 18.81 -8.94
CA SER A 67 -5.96 19.88 -9.68
C SER A 67 -6.94 20.95 -10.13
#